data_AF-G2R0M8-F1
#
_entry.id   AF-G2R0M8-F1
#
_cell.length_a   1.000
_cell.length_b   1.000
_cell.length_c   1.000
_cell.angle_alpha   90.00
_cell.angle_beta   90.00
_cell.angle_gamma   90.00
#
_symmetry.space_group_name_H-M   'P 1'
#
loop_
_entity.id
_entity.type
_entity.pdbx_description
1 polymer ?
#
loop_
_entity_poly.entity_id
_entity_poly.type
_entity_poly.pdbx_seq_one_letter_code
_entity_poly.pdbx_strand_id
1 'polypeptide(L)'
;MSFPAKDNLCTRYAGTLDGLDLGKIVDEAKDVMGLGGSTKAFSTDVLRVEVRGPSQPHLTMVDLPGLFLAGNKDQSDEDAALVEALVLSYMKNPRTIILAVVSAKSDFALQQITRHAREQDPNGTRTLGLITKPDTLDEGSDSERFYIELAQNKDTLKPTQLGVAALRVRLSLVLRDQILNQLPSVLDDVTEGMNECKSTLAKLGTARATVAEQRRYLLKIGTAFSDLTRAAIDGIYTDTFFSGPKDRRLRAVVQNTLANFAAEMHQKGHARTIVDTVSDEQLWASSGKKRGKNDKPAVITRDSYIEEVRKLLLDSRGRELPGTYNPLIVAELFRNQCKPWKGMVEDLLDRVFASAVATTESILRHVADAATAEAVLAQVVSPALENIKSELNAKAAEILEPHISGHPITYNHYLTENVQKAQAERQRKRVERTMKEILEVGDLRSWRPEYHSIDMSVLLNALSEEMEPDMDTYSCSMATDMMEAYYKV
;
A
#
# COMPACT_ATOMS: atom_id res chain seq x y z
N MET A 1 -17.92 -4.41 55.22
CA MET A 1 -17.19 -3.31 54.57
C MET A 1 -17.46 -3.48 53.09
N SER A 2 -18.08 -2.53 52.39
CA SER A 2 -18.47 -2.71 50.98
C SER A 2 -17.58 -1.87 50.05
N PHE A 3 -17.45 -2.31 48.80
CA PHE A 3 -16.80 -1.55 47.74
C PHE A 3 -17.62 -0.28 47.40
N PRO A 4 -17.00 0.90 47.26
CA PRO A 4 -17.68 2.11 46.78
C PRO A 4 -17.99 2.05 45.27
N ALA A 5 -18.99 2.82 44.85
CA ALA A 5 -19.53 2.83 43.48
C ALA A 5 -18.54 3.36 42.42
N LYS A 6 -18.82 2.95 41.17
CA LYS A 6 -18.03 2.92 39.92
C LYS A 6 -17.21 4.16 39.48
N ASP A 7 -17.20 5.28 40.20
CA ASP A 7 -16.68 6.54 39.67
C ASP A 7 -15.20 6.83 39.96
N ASN A 8 -14.41 5.90 40.50
CA ASN A 8 -12.95 6.06 40.61
C ASN A 8 -12.18 4.73 40.48
N LEU A 9 -11.50 4.55 39.35
CA LEU A 9 -10.63 3.42 39.00
C LEU A 9 -9.36 3.36 39.87
N CYS A 10 -9.48 2.96 41.13
CA CYS A 10 -8.45 2.27 41.94
C CYS A 10 -8.93 2.18 43.39
N THR A 11 -9.92 1.32 43.66
CA THR A 11 -10.27 0.91 45.02
C THR A 11 -9.13 0.06 45.59
N ARG A 12 -8.34 0.63 46.50
CA ARG A 12 -7.29 -0.08 47.24
C ARG A 12 -7.82 -0.50 48.60
N TYR A 13 -7.74 -1.81 48.89
CA TYR A 13 -7.97 -2.35 50.22
C TYR A 13 -6.65 -2.82 50.83
N ALA A 14 -6.44 -2.57 52.12
CA ALA A 14 -5.28 -3.02 52.87
C ALA A 14 -5.74 -3.57 54.22
N GLY A 15 -5.31 -4.79 54.55
CA GLY A 15 -5.62 -5.48 55.81
C GLY A 15 -4.58 -6.56 56.13
N THR A 16 -4.61 -7.08 57.35
CA THR A 16 -3.74 -8.18 57.80
C THR A 16 -4.29 -9.52 57.29
N LEU A 17 -3.41 -10.46 56.91
CA LEU A 17 -3.77 -11.77 56.36
C LEU A 17 -4.58 -12.65 57.34
N ASP A 18 -4.45 -12.42 58.65
CA ASP A 18 -5.12 -13.21 59.69
C ASP A 18 -6.62 -12.94 59.67
N GLY A 19 -7.38 -13.88 59.10
CA GLY A 19 -8.86 -13.81 59.01
C GLY A 19 -9.41 -13.28 57.68
N LEU A 20 -8.59 -13.16 56.63
CA LEU A 20 -9.05 -12.70 55.32
C LEU A 20 -9.86 -13.80 54.60
N ASP A 21 -11.17 -13.57 54.45
CA ASP A 21 -12.04 -14.43 53.64
C ASP A 21 -11.97 -14.00 52.17
N LEU A 22 -11.03 -14.60 51.44
CA LEU A 22 -10.84 -14.35 50.00
C LEU A 22 -12.10 -14.64 49.18
N GLY A 23 -12.97 -15.56 49.64
CA GLY A 23 -14.22 -15.88 48.95
C GLY A 23 -15.14 -14.67 48.89
N LYS A 24 -15.35 -13.99 50.02
CA LYS A 24 -16.16 -12.77 50.09
C LYS A 24 -15.61 -11.64 49.22
N ILE A 25 -14.29 -11.45 49.20
CA ILE A 25 -13.65 -10.39 48.40
C ILE A 25 -13.86 -10.66 46.91
N VAL A 26 -13.74 -11.92 46.49
CA VAL A 26 -13.97 -12.31 45.09
C VAL A 26 -15.44 -12.09 44.71
N ASP A 27 -16.38 -12.46 45.58
CA ASP A 27 -17.81 -12.28 45.30
C ASP A 27 -18.23 -10.80 45.25
N GLU A 28 -17.73 -9.97 46.18
CA GLU A 28 -17.95 -8.52 46.11
C GLU A 28 -17.29 -7.88 44.86
N ALA A 29 -16.10 -8.37 44.46
CA ALA A 29 -15.44 -7.89 43.24
C ALA A 29 -16.23 -8.26 41.98
N LYS A 30 -16.84 -9.46 41.93
CA LYS A 30 -17.74 -9.86 40.83
C LYS A 30 -18.92 -8.91 40.69
N ASP A 31 -19.54 -8.50 41.79
CA ASP A 31 -20.65 -7.54 41.75
C ASP A 31 -20.22 -6.19 41.18
N VAL A 32 -19.08 -5.66 41.61
CA VAL A 32 -18.53 -4.37 41.12
C VAL A 32 -18.14 -4.44 39.64
N MET A 33 -17.56 -5.56 39.21
CA MET A 33 -17.22 -5.85 37.82
C MET A 33 -18.46 -6.10 36.93
N GLY A 34 -19.68 -6.09 37.51
CA GLY A 34 -20.93 -6.25 36.79
C GLY A 34 -21.30 -7.70 36.47
N LEU A 35 -20.64 -8.66 37.13
CA LEU A 35 -20.84 -10.10 36.98
C LEU A 35 -21.93 -10.67 37.91
N GLY A 36 -22.45 -9.86 38.84
CA GLY A 36 -23.42 -10.29 39.87
C GLY A 36 -24.89 -10.41 39.44
N GLY A 37 -25.26 -9.97 38.23
CA GLY A 37 -26.69 -9.94 37.85
C GLY A 37 -27.05 -9.62 36.40
N SER A 38 -26.13 -9.78 35.44
CA SER A 38 -26.39 -9.53 34.01
C SER A 38 -26.02 -10.75 33.15
N THR A 39 -26.47 -10.77 31.89
CA THR A 39 -26.18 -11.79 30.86
C THR A 39 -24.69 -11.95 30.52
N LYS A 40 -23.78 -11.20 31.15
CA LYS A 40 -22.32 -11.29 30.95
C LYS A 40 -21.69 -12.18 32.02
N ALA A 41 -21.13 -13.30 31.59
CA ALA A 41 -20.41 -14.23 32.47
C ALA A 41 -18.93 -13.87 32.70
N PHE A 42 -18.33 -13.02 31.84
CA PHE A 42 -16.90 -12.69 31.89
C PHE A 42 -16.62 -11.18 31.72
N SER A 43 -15.53 -10.69 32.35
CA SER A 43 -15.01 -9.33 32.21
C SER A 43 -13.53 -9.34 31.83
N THR A 44 -13.05 -8.26 31.22
CA THR A 44 -11.63 -8.01 30.97
C THR A 44 -10.95 -7.27 32.13
N ASP A 45 -11.73 -6.82 33.12
CA ASP A 45 -11.23 -6.17 34.33
C ASP A 45 -10.42 -7.16 35.19
N VAL A 46 -9.33 -6.67 35.81
CA VAL A 46 -8.40 -7.50 36.58
C VAL A 46 -8.53 -7.23 38.08
N LEU A 47 -8.81 -8.27 38.87
CA LEU A 47 -8.72 -8.22 40.33
C LEU A 47 -7.26 -8.45 40.76
N ARG A 48 -6.62 -7.40 41.30
CA ARG A 48 -5.24 -7.50 41.81
C ARG A 48 -5.23 -7.68 43.32
N VAL A 49 -4.77 -8.85 43.77
CA VAL A 49 -4.52 -9.14 45.18
C VAL A 49 -3.01 -9.07 45.43
N GLU A 50 -2.58 -8.24 46.39
CA GLU A 50 -1.17 -8.08 46.72
C GLU A 50 -0.90 -8.46 48.18
N VAL A 51 -0.08 -9.49 48.37
CA VAL A 51 0.30 -10.00 49.69
C VAL A 51 1.77 -9.69 49.94
N ARG A 52 2.09 -9.04 51.07
CA ARG A 52 3.45 -8.61 51.41
C ARG A 52 3.88 -9.19 52.76
N GLY A 53 5.12 -9.66 52.84
CA GLY A 53 5.72 -10.13 54.10
C GLY A 53 7.14 -10.65 53.93
N PRO A 54 7.94 -10.76 55.01
CA PRO A 54 9.34 -11.18 54.95
C PRO A 54 9.53 -12.64 54.55
N SER A 55 8.50 -13.48 54.68
CA SER A 55 8.49 -14.90 54.32
C SER A 55 7.82 -15.21 52.97
N GLN A 56 7.28 -14.18 52.29
CA GLN A 56 6.54 -14.37 51.05
C GLN A 56 7.49 -14.42 49.84
N PRO A 57 7.32 -15.38 48.91
CA PRO A 57 8.12 -15.42 47.70
C PRO A 57 7.70 -14.29 46.75
N HIS A 58 8.66 -13.76 45.97
CA HIS A 58 8.37 -12.85 44.86
C HIS A 58 7.74 -13.62 43.71
N LEU A 59 6.41 -13.77 43.75
CA LEU A 59 5.63 -14.51 42.78
C LEU A 59 4.42 -13.67 42.36
N THR A 60 4.24 -13.51 41.06
CA THR A 60 3.01 -12.98 40.47
C THR A 60 2.35 -14.12 39.73
N MET A 61 1.10 -14.42 40.08
CA MET A 61 0.31 -15.46 39.44
C MET A 61 -0.95 -14.80 38.93
N VAL A 62 -1.29 -15.09 37.68
CA VAL A 62 -2.52 -14.65 37.03
C VAL A 62 -3.39 -15.89 36.90
N ASP A 63 -4.55 -15.87 37.56
CA ASP A 63 -5.56 -16.91 37.39
C ASP A 63 -6.44 -16.51 36.20
N LEU A 64 -6.54 -17.40 35.21
CA LEU A 64 -7.28 -17.17 33.98
C LEU A 64 -8.52 -18.08 33.95
N PRO A 65 -9.64 -17.64 33.34
CA PRO A 65 -10.81 -18.50 33.19
C PRO A 65 -10.45 -19.79 32.42
N GLY A 66 -11.06 -20.92 32.82
CA GLY A 66 -10.84 -22.19 32.14
C GLY A 66 -11.38 -22.16 30.70
N LEU A 67 -10.65 -22.77 29.77
CA LEU A 67 -11.09 -22.94 28.37
C LEU A 67 -12.26 -23.94 28.30
N PHE A 68 -13.34 -23.58 27.61
CA PHE A 68 -14.49 -24.46 27.36
C PHE A 68 -14.93 -24.36 25.88
N LEU A 69 -15.44 -25.48 25.34
CA LEU A 69 -15.76 -25.66 23.91
C LEU A 69 -17.26 -25.63 23.58
N ALA A 70 -18.14 -25.74 24.57
CA ALA A 70 -19.59 -25.80 24.32
C ALA A 70 -20.38 -25.11 25.42
N GLY A 71 -21.27 -24.21 25.02
CA GLY A 71 -22.20 -23.50 25.88
C GLY A 71 -23.17 -24.46 26.57
N ASN A 72 -23.07 -24.55 27.89
CA ASN A 72 -24.21 -24.98 28.70
C ASN A 72 -25.22 -23.82 28.79
N LYS A 73 -26.40 -24.06 29.36
CA LYS A 73 -27.54 -23.11 29.43
C LYS A 73 -27.21 -21.70 29.98
N ASP A 74 -26.04 -21.51 30.59
CA ASP A 74 -25.56 -20.27 31.19
C ASP A 74 -24.34 -19.64 30.47
N GLN A 75 -23.86 -20.18 29.33
CA GLN A 75 -22.64 -19.73 28.64
C GLN A 75 -22.82 -19.68 27.11
N SER A 76 -22.52 -18.54 26.47
CA SER A 76 -22.68 -18.33 25.02
C SER A 76 -21.40 -18.62 24.22
N ASP A 77 -21.51 -18.84 22.91
CA ASP A 77 -20.35 -19.02 22.01
C ASP A 77 -19.48 -17.74 21.93
N GLU A 78 -20.07 -16.56 22.11
CA GLU A 78 -19.35 -15.29 22.17
C GLU A 78 -18.47 -15.19 23.43
N ASP A 79 -18.94 -15.72 24.56
CA ASP A 79 -18.18 -15.77 25.81
C ASP A 79 -16.95 -16.69 25.69
N ALA A 80 -17.09 -17.82 24.99
CA ALA A 80 -15.98 -18.74 24.73
C ALA A 80 -14.87 -18.08 23.91
N ALA A 81 -15.24 -17.33 22.86
CA ALA A 81 -14.28 -16.58 22.03
C ALA A 81 -13.56 -15.47 22.83
N LEU A 82 -14.27 -14.78 23.72
CA LEU A 82 -13.68 -13.76 24.59
C LEU A 82 -12.66 -14.36 25.57
N VAL A 83 -13.01 -15.48 26.21
CA VAL A 83 -12.12 -16.21 27.14
C VAL A 83 -10.87 -16.72 26.41
N GLU A 84 -11.04 -17.29 25.22
CA GLU A 84 -9.91 -17.75 24.39
C GLU A 84 -8.99 -16.58 24.01
N ALA A 85 -9.55 -15.45 23.54
CA ALA A 85 -8.78 -14.27 23.19
C ALA A 85 -8.01 -13.69 24.39
N LEU A 86 -8.63 -13.66 25.57
CA LEU A 86 -7.98 -13.23 26.82
C LEU A 86 -6.80 -14.15 27.14
N VAL A 87 -7.03 -15.47 27.19
CA VAL A 87 -5.98 -16.47 27.50
C VAL A 87 -4.82 -16.38 26.51
N LEU A 88 -5.12 -16.31 25.21
CA LEU A 88 -4.11 -16.16 24.16
C LEU A 88 -3.32 -14.85 24.28
N SER A 89 -3.94 -13.74 24.70
CA SER A 89 -3.22 -12.47 24.89
C SER A 89 -2.12 -12.58 25.95
N TYR A 90 -2.37 -13.32 27.05
CA TYR A 90 -1.37 -13.60 28.08
C TYR A 90 -0.34 -14.63 27.62
N MET A 91 -0.75 -15.69 26.89
CA MET A 91 0.17 -16.72 26.40
C MET A 91 1.11 -16.21 25.30
N LYS A 92 0.64 -15.28 24.44
CA LYS A 92 1.43 -14.68 23.34
C LYS A 92 2.59 -13.83 23.85
N ASN A 93 2.46 -13.23 25.03
CA ASN A 93 3.53 -12.43 25.60
C ASN A 93 4.71 -13.35 25.96
N PRO A 94 5.90 -13.20 25.36
CA PRO A 94 7.04 -14.09 25.62
C PRO A 94 7.51 -14.02 27.07
N ARG A 95 7.15 -12.97 27.82
CA ARG A 95 7.53 -12.76 29.22
C ARG A 95 6.70 -13.58 30.23
N THR A 96 5.62 -14.24 29.79
CA THR A 96 4.77 -15.05 30.66
C THR A 96 5.23 -16.51 30.69
N ILE A 97 5.19 -17.11 31.88
CA ILE A 97 5.36 -18.56 32.06
C ILE A 97 3.98 -19.19 31.97
N ILE A 98 3.85 -20.17 31.08
CA ILE A 98 2.60 -20.89 30.86
C ILE A 98 2.55 -22.05 31.86
N LEU A 99 1.61 -22.02 32.80
CA LEU A 99 1.34 -23.13 33.70
C LEU A 99 0.15 -23.94 33.15
N ALA A 100 0.44 -25.03 32.45
CA ALA A 100 -0.58 -25.90 31.88
C ALA A 100 -1.07 -26.89 32.93
N VAL A 101 -2.17 -26.55 33.59
CA VAL A 101 -2.83 -27.42 34.59
C VAL A 101 -3.69 -28.47 33.89
N VAL A 102 -3.37 -29.74 34.13
CA VAL A 102 -3.99 -30.92 33.55
C VAL A 102 -4.59 -31.76 34.67
N SER A 103 -5.84 -32.19 34.55
CA SER A 103 -6.47 -33.12 35.49
C SER A 103 -6.37 -34.54 34.96
N ALA A 104 -5.79 -35.46 35.75
CA ALA A 104 -5.66 -36.87 35.37
C ALA A 104 -7.01 -37.59 35.17
N LYS A 105 -8.12 -36.96 35.62
CA LYS A 105 -9.51 -37.44 35.41
C LYS A 105 -10.09 -37.16 34.02
N SER A 106 -9.55 -36.19 33.23
CA SER A 106 -10.22 -35.73 32.00
C SER A 106 -9.26 -35.40 30.85
N ASP A 107 -9.40 -36.10 29.73
CA ASP A 107 -8.51 -35.97 28.56
C ASP A 107 -8.84 -34.79 27.62
N PHE A 108 -10.03 -34.21 27.71
CA PHE A 108 -10.46 -33.15 26.78
C PHE A 108 -9.73 -31.81 26.98
N ALA A 109 -9.59 -31.37 28.23
CA ALA A 109 -8.88 -30.13 28.57
C ALA A 109 -7.38 -30.20 28.22
N LEU A 110 -6.81 -31.41 28.20
CA LEU A 110 -5.43 -31.66 27.81
C LEU A 110 -5.17 -31.24 26.36
N GLN A 111 -6.08 -31.51 25.42
CA GLN A 111 -5.84 -31.28 23.98
C GLN A 111 -5.78 -29.79 23.61
N GLN A 112 -6.59 -28.93 24.24
CA GLN A 112 -6.62 -27.50 23.91
C GLN A 112 -5.44 -26.73 24.51
N ILE A 113 -5.19 -26.88 25.81
CA ILE A 113 -4.12 -26.12 26.50
C ILE A 113 -2.74 -26.52 25.97
N THR A 114 -2.53 -27.81 25.69
CA THR A 114 -1.24 -28.30 25.15
C THR A 114 -1.04 -27.89 23.70
N ARG A 115 -2.10 -27.83 22.89
CA ARG A 115 -2.04 -27.30 21.54
C ARG A 115 -1.65 -25.82 21.54
N HIS A 116 -2.37 -24.98 22.30
CA HIS A 116 -2.05 -23.56 22.38
C HIS A 116 -0.67 -23.31 22.99
N ALA A 117 -0.26 -24.09 23.99
CA ALA A 117 1.08 -23.98 24.56
C ALA A 117 2.17 -24.32 23.54
N ARG A 118 2.00 -25.38 22.73
CA ARG A 118 2.95 -25.73 21.65
C ARG A 118 2.96 -24.72 20.49
N GLU A 119 1.83 -24.11 20.17
CA GLU A 119 1.74 -23.04 19.17
C GLU A 119 2.52 -21.80 19.64
N GLN A 120 2.47 -21.46 20.93
CA GLN A 120 3.10 -20.24 21.48
C GLN A 120 4.51 -20.45 22.08
N ASP A 121 4.89 -21.70 22.37
CA ASP A 121 6.20 -22.10 22.89
C ASP A 121 6.58 -23.50 22.34
N PRO A 122 6.95 -23.61 21.05
CA PRO A 122 7.27 -24.89 20.41
C PRO A 122 8.41 -25.65 21.08
N ASN A 123 9.34 -24.93 21.72
CA ASN A 123 10.51 -25.49 22.39
C ASN A 123 10.27 -25.81 23.87
N GLY A 124 9.09 -25.51 24.41
CA GLY A 124 8.73 -25.76 25.82
C GLY A 124 9.61 -25.03 26.84
N THR A 125 10.22 -23.91 26.45
CA THR A 125 11.18 -23.17 27.28
C THR A 125 10.55 -22.45 28.46
N ARG A 126 9.27 -22.07 28.34
CA ARG A 126 8.51 -21.30 29.32
C ARG A 126 7.17 -21.95 29.66
N THR A 127 6.99 -23.22 29.30
CA THR A 127 5.79 -24.01 29.58
C THR A 127 6.07 -25.04 30.66
N LEU A 128 5.28 -25.01 31.73
CA LEU A 128 5.31 -25.97 32.83
C LEU A 128 3.99 -26.73 32.90
N GLY A 129 4.05 -28.05 32.72
CA GLY A 129 2.89 -28.93 32.90
C GLY A 129 2.67 -29.29 34.37
N LEU A 130 1.45 -29.14 34.87
CA LEU A 130 1.04 -29.54 36.21
C LEU A 130 -0.04 -30.62 36.12
N ILE A 131 0.25 -31.82 36.60
CA ILE A 131 -0.74 -32.91 36.67
C ILE A 131 -1.43 -32.85 38.03
N THR A 132 -2.76 -32.76 38.02
CA THR A 132 -3.63 -32.66 39.19
C THR A 132 -4.57 -33.85 39.26
N LYS A 133 -5.06 -34.15 40.47
CA LYS A 133 -5.91 -35.32 40.78
C LYS A 133 -5.31 -36.68 40.35
N PRO A 134 -4.02 -36.96 40.62
CA PRO A 134 -3.43 -38.26 40.27
C PRO A 134 -4.07 -39.43 41.04
N ASP A 135 -4.75 -39.15 42.15
CA ASP A 135 -5.50 -40.09 42.98
C ASP A 135 -6.71 -40.70 42.26
N THR A 136 -7.20 -40.09 41.17
CA THR A 136 -8.33 -40.62 40.40
C THR A 136 -7.93 -41.67 39.36
N LEU A 137 -6.65 -42.01 39.29
CA LEU A 137 -6.13 -43.03 38.37
C LEU A 137 -6.28 -44.40 39.02
N ASP A 138 -6.82 -45.36 38.26
CA ASP A 138 -6.92 -46.74 38.72
C ASP A 138 -5.53 -47.39 38.73
N GLU A 139 -5.17 -48.02 39.85
CA GLU A 139 -3.88 -48.69 40.05
C GLU A 139 -3.68 -49.79 38.99
N GLY A 140 -2.56 -49.72 38.26
CA GLY A 140 -2.19 -50.63 37.19
C GLY A 140 -2.82 -50.31 35.82
N SER A 141 -3.63 -49.26 35.70
CA SER A 141 -4.26 -48.86 34.43
C SER A 141 -3.25 -48.30 33.42
N ASP A 142 -3.59 -48.38 32.13
CA ASP A 142 -2.80 -47.76 31.08
C ASP A 142 -2.75 -46.22 31.23
N SER A 143 -3.82 -45.62 31.76
CA SER A 143 -3.86 -44.19 32.11
C SER A 143 -2.88 -43.83 33.21
N GLU A 144 -2.78 -44.65 34.27
CA GLU A 144 -1.79 -44.45 35.34
C GLU A 144 -0.36 -44.52 34.77
N ARG A 145 -0.07 -45.53 33.94
CA ARG A 145 1.22 -45.67 33.26
C ARG A 145 1.52 -44.45 32.39
N PHE A 146 0.55 -44.00 31.59
CA PHE A 146 0.70 -42.83 30.73
C PHE A 146 1.02 -41.54 31.52
N TYR A 147 0.28 -41.24 32.60
CA TYR A 147 0.52 -40.05 33.40
C TYR A 147 1.81 -40.14 34.22
N ILE A 148 2.21 -41.34 34.66
CA ILE A 148 3.52 -41.57 35.28
C ILE A 148 4.65 -41.33 34.27
N GLU A 149 4.51 -41.81 33.03
CA GLU A 149 5.49 -41.54 31.97
C GLU A 149 5.58 -40.05 31.60
N LEU A 150 4.43 -39.37 31.54
CA LEU A 150 4.33 -37.93 31.33
C LEU A 150 4.99 -37.15 32.48
N ALA A 151 4.75 -37.56 33.73
CA ALA A 151 5.32 -36.94 34.94
C ALA A 151 6.83 -37.18 35.07
N GLN A 152 7.30 -38.37 34.67
CA GLN A 152 8.71 -38.73 34.68
C GLN A 152 9.51 -37.98 33.63
N ASN A 153 8.87 -37.31 32.67
CA ASN A 153 9.53 -36.65 31.54
C ASN A 153 10.65 -37.55 30.99
N LYS A 154 10.33 -38.80 30.62
CA LYS A 154 11.34 -39.84 30.27
C LYS A 154 12.31 -39.44 29.15
N ASP A 155 12.12 -38.29 28.52
CA ASP A 155 13.09 -37.66 27.61
C ASP A 155 14.07 -36.67 28.27
N THR A 156 13.93 -36.19 29.52
CA THR A 156 14.88 -35.18 30.07
C THR A 156 15.06 -35.01 31.60
N LEU A 157 14.30 -35.60 32.55
CA LEU A 157 14.41 -35.14 33.98
C LEU A 157 14.51 -36.21 35.09
N LYS A 158 15.17 -35.83 36.20
CA LYS A 158 15.55 -36.69 37.35
C LYS A 158 14.43 -36.83 38.41
N PRO A 159 14.38 -37.94 39.18
CA PRO A 159 13.34 -38.22 40.19
C PRO A 159 13.22 -37.22 41.36
N THR A 160 14.21 -36.35 41.58
CA THR A 160 14.24 -35.38 42.70
C THR A 160 13.36 -34.13 42.49
N GLN A 161 12.60 -34.07 41.40
CA GLN A 161 11.81 -32.90 40.99
C GLN A 161 10.29 -33.07 41.19
N LEU A 162 9.87 -34.17 41.82
CA LEU A 162 8.46 -34.47 42.06
C LEU A 162 7.99 -33.88 43.41
N GLY A 163 6.77 -33.32 43.43
CA GLY A 163 6.13 -32.78 44.63
C GLY A 163 6.09 -31.24 44.73
N VAL A 164 5.20 -30.74 45.60
CA VAL A 164 4.85 -29.30 45.72
C VAL A 164 6.04 -28.42 46.13
N ALA A 165 6.93 -28.93 46.99
CA ALA A 165 8.12 -28.20 47.42
C ALA A 165 9.13 -27.98 46.27
N ALA A 166 9.34 -29.00 45.43
CA ALA A 166 10.21 -28.92 44.26
C ALA A 166 9.64 -27.98 43.19
N LEU A 167 8.31 -27.97 43.01
CA LEU A 167 7.62 -27.04 42.12
C LEU A 167 7.85 -25.58 42.52
N ARG A 168 7.77 -25.25 43.81
CA ARG A 168 8.00 -23.89 44.31
C ARG A 168 9.41 -23.39 43.96
N VAL A 169 10.43 -24.22 44.19
CA VAL A 169 11.82 -23.86 43.88
C VAL A 169 12.02 -23.70 42.38
N ARG A 170 11.46 -24.61 41.56
CA ARG A 170 11.57 -24.54 40.10
C ARG A 170 10.88 -23.31 39.53
N LEU A 171 9.68 -22.98 40.00
CA LEU A 171 8.97 -21.76 39.60
C LEU A 171 9.81 -20.52 39.91
N SER A 172 10.43 -20.44 41.09
CA SER A 172 11.30 -19.31 41.45
C SER A 172 12.53 -19.18 40.55
N LEU A 173 13.15 -20.30 40.14
CA LEU A 173 14.30 -20.29 39.23
C LEU A 173 13.92 -19.89 37.80
N VAL A 174 12.84 -20.47 37.27
CA VAL A 174 12.34 -20.14 35.93
C VAL A 174 11.90 -18.67 35.86
N LEU A 175 11.23 -18.16 36.91
CA LEU A 175 10.88 -16.74 37.00
C LEU A 175 12.10 -15.84 37.00
N ARG A 176 13.13 -16.17 37.78
CA ARG A 176 14.37 -15.38 37.83
C ARG A 176 15.05 -15.33 36.46
N ASP A 177 15.23 -16.48 35.83
CA ASP A 177 15.93 -16.56 34.54
C ASP A 177 15.13 -15.85 33.44
N GLN A 178 13.79 -15.95 33.50
CA GLN A 178 12.91 -15.21 32.60
C GLN A 178 12.99 -13.69 32.81
N ILE A 179 13.01 -13.22 34.06
CA ILE A 179 13.18 -11.80 34.37
C ILE A 179 14.52 -11.30 33.83
N LEU A 180 15.62 -12.03 34.07
CA LEU A 180 16.95 -11.63 33.61
C LEU A 180 17.06 -11.58 32.08
N ASN A 181 16.49 -12.56 31.38
CA ASN A 181 16.51 -12.59 29.91
C ASN A 181 15.65 -11.50 29.27
N GLN A 182 14.60 -11.05 29.95
CA GLN A 182 13.64 -10.08 29.42
C GLN A 182 13.90 -8.64 29.90
N LEU A 183 14.69 -8.45 30.96
CA LEU A 183 15.01 -7.13 31.51
C LEU A 183 15.59 -6.15 30.48
N PRO A 184 16.51 -6.55 29.58
CA PRO A 184 17.05 -5.64 28.55
C PRO A 184 15.94 -5.11 27.63
N SER A 185 15.07 -5.99 27.16
CA SER A 185 13.94 -5.59 26.30
C SER A 185 12.96 -4.66 27.01
N VAL A 186 12.73 -4.85 28.31
CA VAL A 186 11.89 -3.91 29.10
C VAL A 186 12.57 -2.55 29.23
N LEU A 187 13.90 -2.53 29.40
CA LEU A 187 14.65 -1.27 29.44
C LEU A 187 14.53 -0.52 28.11
N ASP A 188 14.66 -1.23 26.99
CA ASP A 188 14.51 -0.66 25.65
C ASP A 188 13.09 -0.09 25.47
N ASP A 189 12.04 -0.86 25.76
CA ASP A 189 10.63 -0.42 25.68
C ASP A 189 10.39 0.86 26.52
N VAL A 190 10.92 0.91 27.74
CA VAL A 190 10.78 2.06 28.64
C VAL A 190 11.51 3.27 28.08
N THR A 191 12.73 3.09 27.54
CA THR A 191 13.48 4.21 26.94
C THR A 191 12.83 4.74 25.67
N GLU A 192 12.27 3.86 24.83
CA GLU A 192 11.51 4.23 23.64
C GLU A 192 10.26 5.03 24.02
N GLY A 193 9.46 4.51 24.96
CA GLY A 193 8.29 5.22 25.48
C GLY A 193 8.65 6.57 26.13
N MET A 194 9.77 6.66 26.84
CA MET A 194 10.26 7.92 27.39
C MET A 194 10.60 8.94 26.29
N ASN A 195 11.24 8.50 25.21
CA ASN A 195 11.59 9.36 24.09
C ASN A 195 10.34 9.83 23.33
N GLU A 196 9.37 8.95 23.15
CA GLU A 196 8.07 9.29 22.55
C GLU A 196 7.29 10.31 23.40
N CYS A 197 7.23 10.11 24.72
CA CYS A 197 6.61 11.07 25.64
C CYS A 197 7.33 12.43 25.61
N LYS A 198 8.67 12.46 25.61
CA LYS A 198 9.45 13.70 25.49
C LYS A 198 9.16 14.42 24.18
N SER A 199 9.10 13.69 23.06
CA SER A 199 8.75 14.24 21.75
C SER A 199 7.34 14.83 21.75
N THR A 200 6.37 14.11 22.30
CA THR A 200 4.98 14.55 22.40
C THR A 200 4.85 15.80 23.29
N LEU A 201 5.55 15.82 24.43
CA LEU A 201 5.57 16.99 25.33
C LEU A 201 6.18 18.21 24.64
N ALA A 202 7.27 18.03 23.88
CA ALA A 202 7.89 19.12 23.12
C ALA A 202 6.93 19.71 22.08
N LYS A 203 6.11 18.87 21.42
CA LYS A 203 5.08 19.30 20.46
C LYS A 203 3.91 20.03 21.12
N LEU A 204 3.48 19.62 22.31
CA LEU A 204 2.38 20.27 23.05
C LEU A 204 2.71 21.70 23.48
N GLY A 205 4.00 22.02 23.63
CA GLY A 205 4.49 23.36 23.93
C GLY A 205 4.13 23.84 25.35
N THR A 206 4.23 25.16 25.56
CA THR A 206 3.91 25.78 26.84
C THR A 206 2.39 25.81 27.09
N ALA A 207 1.98 25.89 28.35
CA ALA A 207 0.59 26.12 28.71
C ALA A 207 0.04 27.38 28.03
N ARG A 208 -1.22 27.31 27.56
CA ARG A 208 -1.88 28.31 26.71
C ARG A 208 -3.17 28.80 27.37
N ALA A 209 -3.03 29.56 28.47
CA ALA A 209 -4.17 30.02 29.25
C ALA A 209 -4.83 31.27 28.65
N THR A 210 -4.06 32.12 27.97
CA THR A 210 -4.55 33.39 27.42
C THR A 210 -4.74 33.35 25.90
N VAL A 211 -5.67 34.16 25.38
CA VAL A 211 -5.89 34.31 23.93
C VAL A 211 -4.65 34.80 23.20
N ALA A 212 -3.83 35.64 23.83
CA ALA A 212 -2.58 36.14 23.26
C ALA A 212 -1.55 35.01 23.06
N GLU A 213 -1.44 34.10 24.03
CA GLU A 213 -0.57 32.91 23.93
C GLU A 213 -1.06 31.94 22.87
N GLN A 214 -2.38 31.72 22.76
CA GLN A 214 -2.97 30.89 21.72
C GLN A 214 -2.68 31.45 20.32
N ARG A 215 -2.83 32.77 20.11
CA ARG A 215 -2.47 33.43 18.84
C ARG A 215 -0.99 33.32 18.52
N ARG A 216 -0.11 33.52 19.50
CA ARG A 216 1.35 33.40 19.31
C ARG A 216 1.74 31.96 18.92
N TYR A 217 1.10 30.96 19.53
CA TYR A 217 1.30 29.56 19.17
C TYR A 217 0.91 29.28 17.72
N LEU A 218 -0.29 29.70 17.30
CA LEU A 218 -0.75 29.52 15.92
C LEU A 218 0.14 30.27 14.91
N LEU A 219 0.62 31.47 15.26
CA LEU A 219 1.60 32.22 14.45
C LEU A 219 2.93 31.47 14.29
N LYS A 220 3.43 30.85 15.37
CA LYS A 220 4.66 30.04 15.31
C LYS A 220 4.48 28.81 14.42
N ILE A 221 3.33 28.14 14.51
CA ILE A 221 3.01 27.02 13.61
C ILE A 221 2.89 27.50 12.17
N GLY A 222 2.16 28.58 11.92
CA GLY A 222 1.95 29.11 10.56
C GLY A 222 3.26 29.55 9.89
N THR A 223 4.18 30.16 10.65
CA THR A 223 5.50 30.54 10.15
C THR A 223 6.35 29.31 9.83
N ALA A 224 6.48 28.36 10.75
CA ALA A 224 7.22 27.11 10.52
C ALA A 224 6.64 26.28 9.36
N PHE A 225 5.31 26.21 9.25
CA PHE A 225 4.63 25.56 8.13
C PHE A 225 4.94 26.26 6.80
N SER A 226 4.88 27.59 6.76
CA SER A 226 5.20 28.39 5.57
C SER A 226 6.66 28.19 5.13
N ASP A 227 7.59 28.20 6.09
CA ASP A 227 9.03 28.04 5.81
C ASP A 227 9.34 26.63 5.27
N LEU A 228 8.79 25.57 5.87
CA LEU A 228 8.95 24.20 5.39
C LEU A 228 8.26 23.98 4.05
N THR A 229 7.08 24.57 3.83
CA THR A 229 6.37 24.47 2.54
C THR A 229 7.16 25.17 1.44
N ARG A 230 7.71 26.36 1.71
CA ARG A 230 8.59 27.08 0.77
C ARG A 230 9.84 26.26 0.46
N ALA A 231 10.50 25.72 1.47
CA ALA A 231 11.65 24.83 1.31
C ALA A 231 11.32 23.59 0.44
N ALA A 232 10.13 23.00 0.62
CA ALA A 232 9.67 21.86 -0.17
C ALA A 232 9.42 22.20 -1.65
N ILE A 233 8.93 23.41 -1.94
CA ILE A 233 8.66 23.93 -3.29
C ILE A 233 9.95 24.36 -4.00
N ASP A 234 10.84 25.05 -3.29
CA ASP A 234 12.12 25.55 -3.82
C ASP A 234 13.15 24.44 -3.98
N GLY A 235 12.95 23.30 -3.31
CA GLY A 235 13.85 22.15 -3.36
C GLY A 235 15.06 22.27 -2.42
N ILE A 236 14.96 23.10 -1.38
CA ILE A 236 16.02 23.32 -0.39
C ILE A 236 15.73 22.42 0.82
N TYR A 237 16.43 21.28 0.91
CA TYR A 237 16.14 20.23 1.90
C TYR A 237 17.10 20.24 3.10
N THR A 238 17.34 21.41 3.69
CA THR A 238 18.28 21.57 4.82
C THR A 238 17.68 21.17 6.18
N ASP A 239 16.36 21.17 6.30
CA ASP A 239 15.68 20.85 7.56
C ASP A 239 15.67 19.32 7.83
N THR A 240 15.75 18.96 9.11
CA THR A 240 15.62 17.57 9.60
C THR A 240 14.34 16.88 9.14
N PHE A 241 13.26 17.63 8.90
CA PHE A 241 12.00 17.13 8.34
C PHE A 241 12.22 16.35 7.03
N PHE A 242 13.12 16.82 6.17
CA PHE A 242 13.42 16.24 4.85
C PHE A 242 14.47 15.11 4.88
N SER A 243 15.01 14.80 6.07
CA SER A 243 15.91 13.66 6.28
C SER A 243 15.16 12.32 6.36
N GLY A 244 13.83 12.36 6.48
CA GLY A 244 12.96 11.18 6.48
C GLY A 244 12.64 10.62 5.08
N PRO A 245 11.43 10.07 4.88
CA PRO A 245 10.98 9.53 3.59
C PRO A 245 11.18 10.50 2.43
N LYS A 246 11.67 9.98 1.30
CA LYS A 246 11.93 10.77 0.08
C LYS A 246 10.68 11.45 -0.47
N ASP A 247 9.50 10.91 -0.15
CA ASP A 247 8.18 11.42 -0.57
C ASP A 247 7.87 12.80 0.02
N ARG A 248 8.61 13.23 1.06
CA ARG A 248 8.50 14.59 1.62
C ARG A 248 9.13 15.68 0.74
N ARG A 249 9.92 15.29 -0.27
CA ARG A 249 10.63 16.20 -1.17
C ARG A 249 9.76 16.56 -2.37
N LEU A 250 8.72 17.36 -2.13
CA LEU A 250 7.69 17.68 -3.12
C LEU A 250 8.25 18.09 -4.49
N ARG A 251 9.18 19.04 -4.54
CA ARG A 251 9.79 19.49 -5.81
C ARG A 251 10.42 18.35 -6.62
N ALA A 252 11.17 17.45 -5.97
CA ALA A 252 11.78 16.30 -6.64
C ALA A 252 10.72 15.29 -7.11
N VAL A 253 9.71 15.01 -6.30
CA VAL A 253 8.59 14.13 -6.67
C VAL A 253 7.86 14.67 -7.89
N VAL A 254 7.51 15.97 -7.89
CA VAL A 254 6.83 16.61 -9.02
C VAL A 254 7.69 16.59 -10.27
N GLN A 255 8.99 16.89 -10.19
CA GLN A 255 9.87 16.84 -11.36
C GLN A 255 9.98 15.43 -11.96
N ASN A 256 10.12 14.40 -11.12
CA ASN A 256 10.16 13.02 -11.60
C ASN A 256 8.83 12.60 -12.22
N THR A 257 7.70 13.00 -11.62
CA THR A 257 6.37 12.72 -12.17
C THR A 257 6.18 13.39 -13.53
N LEU A 258 6.62 14.65 -13.69
CA LEU A 258 6.55 15.36 -14.97
C LEU A 258 7.48 14.74 -16.03
N ALA A 259 8.68 14.30 -15.64
CA ALA A 259 9.60 13.61 -16.55
C ALA A 259 9.03 12.26 -17.03
N ASN A 260 8.43 11.50 -16.11
CA ASN A 260 7.75 10.24 -16.45
C ASN A 260 6.55 10.48 -17.35
N PHE A 261 5.73 11.50 -17.07
CA PHE A 261 4.62 11.89 -17.93
C PHE A 261 5.09 12.27 -19.33
N ALA A 262 6.19 13.03 -19.46
CA ALA A 262 6.75 13.36 -20.77
C ALA A 262 7.16 12.09 -21.54
N ALA A 263 7.78 11.12 -20.88
CA ALA A 263 8.12 9.84 -21.49
C ALA A 263 6.88 9.01 -21.87
N GLU A 264 5.86 8.99 -21.02
CA GLU A 264 4.58 8.31 -21.28
C GLU A 264 3.83 8.96 -22.45
N MET A 265 3.81 10.30 -22.54
CA MET A 265 3.21 11.03 -23.66
C MET A 265 3.92 10.72 -24.99
N HIS A 266 5.25 10.61 -25.00
CA HIS A 266 5.98 10.24 -26.21
C HIS A 266 5.69 8.80 -26.68
N GLN A 267 5.46 7.86 -25.74
CA GLN A 267 5.26 6.45 -26.08
C GLN A 267 3.79 6.08 -26.31
N LYS A 268 2.88 6.75 -25.60
CA LYS A 268 1.46 6.37 -25.49
C LYS A 268 0.49 7.53 -25.76
N GLY A 269 0.98 8.74 -26.02
CA GLY A 269 0.13 9.90 -26.25
C GLY A 269 -0.75 9.77 -27.49
N HIS A 270 -0.32 9.00 -28.49
CA HIS A 270 -1.10 8.72 -29.69
C HIS A 270 -2.04 7.52 -29.47
N ALA A 271 -3.27 7.61 -29.97
CA ALA A 271 -4.24 6.53 -29.88
C ALA A 271 -3.82 5.28 -30.66
N ARG A 272 -3.14 5.48 -31.80
CA ARG A 272 -2.77 4.42 -32.74
C ARG A 272 -1.35 4.59 -33.28
N THR A 273 -0.52 3.55 -33.16
CA THR A 273 0.82 3.50 -33.75
C THR A 273 0.72 3.00 -35.18
N ILE A 274 1.09 3.84 -36.14
CA ILE A 274 1.10 3.49 -37.57
C ILE A 274 2.45 2.86 -37.91
N VAL A 275 2.43 1.63 -38.44
CA VAL A 275 3.64 0.86 -38.78
C VAL A 275 3.55 0.33 -40.22
N ASP A 276 4.67 0.27 -40.93
CA ASP A 276 4.73 -0.25 -42.31
C ASP A 276 4.54 -1.77 -42.39
N THR A 277 5.02 -2.52 -41.39
CA THR A 277 4.92 -3.99 -41.31
C THR A 277 4.68 -4.42 -39.87
N VAL A 278 3.72 -5.30 -39.62
CA VAL A 278 3.46 -5.84 -38.28
C VAL A 278 4.44 -6.97 -38.00
N SER A 279 5.21 -6.88 -36.91
CA SER A 279 5.99 -8.01 -36.39
C SER A 279 5.05 -9.02 -35.70
N ASP A 280 5.36 -10.32 -35.78
CA ASP A 280 4.60 -11.39 -35.13
C ASP A 280 4.40 -11.15 -33.61
N GLU A 281 5.35 -10.47 -32.96
CA GLU A 281 5.26 -10.08 -31.54
C GLU A 281 4.16 -9.02 -31.25
N GLN A 282 3.83 -8.19 -32.24
CA GLN A 282 2.81 -7.13 -32.12
C GLN A 282 1.38 -7.65 -32.33
N LEU A 283 1.23 -8.71 -33.16
CA LEU A 283 -0.04 -9.42 -33.37
C LEU A 283 -0.47 -10.20 -32.12
N TRP A 284 0.47 -10.86 -31.43
CA TRP A 284 0.16 -11.61 -30.21
C TRP A 284 -0.28 -10.74 -29.03
N ALA A 285 0.25 -9.52 -28.92
CA ALA A 285 -0.07 -8.57 -27.85
C ALA A 285 -1.49 -7.97 -27.92
N SER A 286 -2.13 -8.02 -29.10
CA SER A 286 -3.42 -7.36 -29.36
C SER A 286 -4.64 -8.30 -29.31
N SER A 287 -4.44 -9.62 -29.18
CA SER A 287 -5.52 -10.62 -29.32
C SER A 287 -6.20 -11.12 -28.03
N GLY A 288 -6.01 -10.52 -26.84
CA GLY A 288 -6.42 -11.23 -25.61
C GLY A 288 -6.98 -10.49 -24.38
N LYS A 289 -7.03 -9.15 -24.30
CA LYS A 289 -7.53 -8.48 -23.07
C LYS A 289 -8.45 -7.29 -23.36
N LYS A 290 -9.51 -7.16 -22.55
CA LYS A 290 -10.30 -5.93 -22.47
C LYS A 290 -9.37 -4.78 -22.11
N ARG A 291 -9.43 -3.70 -22.90
CA ARG A 291 -8.51 -2.57 -22.81
C ARG A 291 -8.59 -1.90 -21.44
N GLY A 292 -7.46 -1.86 -20.74
CA GLY A 292 -7.32 -1.13 -19.48
C GLY A 292 -6.89 0.33 -19.71
N LYS A 293 -7.06 1.19 -18.70
CA LYS A 293 -6.68 2.62 -18.73
C LYS A 293 -5.19 2.89 -19.07
N ASN A 294 -4.34 1.85 -19.01
CA ASN A 294 -2.87 1.91 -19.21
C ASN A 294 -2.36 1.15 -20.45
N ASP A 295 -3.25 0.74 -21.37
CA ASP A 295 -2.85 -0.06 -22.52
C ASP A 295 -1.98 0.69 -23.52
N LYS A 296 -1.11 -0.05 -24.21
CA LYS A 296 -0.30 0.49 -25.31
C LYS A 296 -1.22 0.97 -26.45
N PRO A 297 -0.80 1.97 -27.25
CA PRO A 297 -1.54 2.40 -28.44
C PRO A 297 -1.86 1.20 -29.34
N ALA A 298 -3.03 1.22 -29.99
CA ALA A 298 -3.35 0.18 -30.98
C ALA A 298 -2.35 0.25 -32.14
N VAL A 299 -1.68 -0.86 -32.45
CA VAL A 299 -0.83 -0.94 -33.63
C VAL A 299 -1.73 -1.16 -34.84
N ILE A 300 -1.57 -0.35 -35.88
CA ILE A 300 -2.28 -0.49 -37.16
C ILE A 300 -1.28 -0.40 -38.30
N THR A 301 -1.48 -1.20 -39.35
CA THR A 301 -0.67 -1.07 -40.56
C THR A 301 -1.02 0.23 -41.27
N ARG A 302 -0.03 0.81 -41.94
CA ARG A 302 -0.26 2.03 -42.73
C ARG A 302 -1.33 1.84 -43.79
N ASP A 303 -1.35 0.70 -44.50
CA ASP A 303 -2.35 0.43 -45.54
C ASP A 303 -3.78 0.34 -44.97
N SER A 304 -3.94 -0.35 -43.84
CA SER A 304 -5.24 -0.43 -43.14
C SER A 304 -5.67 0.95 -42.61
N TYR A 305 -4.73 1.77 -42.15
CA TYR A 305 -5.03 3.13 -41.71
C TYR A 305 -5.47 4.00 -42.88
N ILE A 306 -4.80 3.90 -44.04
CA ILE A 306 -5.18 4.62 -45.27
C ILE A 306 -6.59 4.22 -45.73
N GLU A 307 -6.99 2.95 -45.61
CA GLU A 307 -8.37 2.54 -45.90
C GLU A 307 -9.40 3.18 -44.94
N GLU A 308 -9.08 3.32 -43.65
CA GLU A 308 -9.95 4.04 -42.72
C GLU A 308 -10.03 5.53 -43.05
N VAL A 309 -8.89 6.15 -43.41
CA VAL A 309 -8.84 7.54 -43.88
C VAL A 309 -9.65 7.70 -45.17
N ARG A 310 -9.63 6.71 -46.08
CA ARG A 310 -10.43 6.72 -47.31
C ARG A 310 -11.92 6.80 -47.01
N LYS A 311 -12.42 6.03 -46.04
CA LYS A 311 -13.83 6.10 -45.62
C LYS A 311 -14.18 7.50 -45.11
N LEU A 312 -13.34 8.05 -44.22
CA LEU A 312 -13.52 9.41 -43.70
C LEU A 312 -13.47 10.47 -44.81
N LEU A 313 -12.57 10.31 -45.78
CA LEU A 313 -12.43 11.22 -46.92
C LEU A 313 -13.66 11.17 -47.80
N LEU A 314 -14.18 9.97 -48.11
CA LEU A 314 -15.41 9.77 -48.88
C LEU A 314 -16.62 10.40 -48.19
N ASP A 315 -16.74 10.25 -46.87
CA ASP A 315 -17.84 10.80 -46.06
C ASP A 315 -17.77 12.34 -45.93
N SER A 316 -16.57 12.93 -46.07
CA SER A 316 -16.32 14.36 -45.90
C SER A 316 -16.01 15.11 -47.21
N ARG A 317 -16.22 14.47 -48.37
CA ARG A 317 -15.93 15.05 -49.70
C ARG A 317 -16.66 16.38 -49.91
N GLY A 318 -15.86 17.43 -50.09
CA GLY A 318 -16.32 18.79 -50.35
C GLY A 318 -16.22 19.22 -51.81
N ARG A 319 -15.90 20.50 -52.03
CA ARG A 319 -15.70 21.13 -53.36
C ARG A 319 -14.25 21.02 -53.84
N GLU A 320 -13.56 19.96 -53.47
CA GLU A 320 -12.13 19.79 -53.72
C GLU A 320 -11.83 19.25 -55.11
N LEU A 321 -10.61 19.52 -55.58
CA LEU A 321 -10.14 18.97 -56.84
C LEU A 321 -9.77 17.49 -56.64
N PRO A 322 -10.04 16.61 -57.62
CA PRO A 322 -9.57 15.23 -57.59
C PRO A 322 -8.06 15.17 -57.30
N GLY A 323 -7.65 14.31 -56.36
CA GLY A 323 -6.26 14.19 -55.91
C GLY A 323 -5.84 15.15 -54.80
N THR A 324 -6.74 16.04 -54.36
CA THR A 324 -6.57 16.88 -53.16
C THR A 324 -7.51 16.41 -52.06
N TYR A 325 -7.32 16.93 -50.84
CA TYR A 325 -8.12 16.58 -49.66
C TYR A 325 -8.45 17.83 -48.84
N ASN A 326 -9.48 17.72 -48.01
CA ASN A 326 -9.93 18.78 -47.14
C ASN A 326 -8.92 18.97 -46.01
N PRO A 327 -8.32 20.16 -45.82
CA PRO A 327 -7.47 20.40 -44.67
C PRO A 327 -8.16 20.09 -43.32
N LEU A 328 -9.50 20.13 -43.26
CA LEU A 328 -10.27 19.77 -42.08
C LEU A 328 -10.22 18.27 -41.72
N ILE A 329 -9.94 17.38 -42.68
CA ILE A 329 -9.74 15.95 -42.39
C ILE A 329 -8.51 15.78 -41.49
N VAL A 330 -7.44 16.55 -41.71
CA VAL A 330 -6.24 16.53 -40.85
C VAL A 330 -6.60 16.86 -39.41
N ALA A 331 -7.52 17.81 -39.19
CA ALA A 331 -8.04 18.13 -37.86
C ALA A 331 -8.74 16.93 -37.22
N GLU A 332 -9.57 16.22 -37.97
CA GLU A 332 -10.29 15.05 -37.48
C GLU A 332 -9.37 13.86 -37.17
N LEU A 333 -8.40 13.60 -38.04
CA LEU A 333 -7.38 12.58 -37.83
C LEU A 333 -6.52 12.90 -36.59
N PHE A 334 -6.13 14.17 -36.42
CA PHE A 334 -5.42 14.64 -35.24
C PHE A 334 -6.24 14.45 -33.96
N ARG A 335 -7.51 14.87 -33.95
CA ARG A 335 -8.43 14.64 -32.80
C ARG A 335 -8.54 13.16 -32.44
N ASN A 336 -8.62 12.30 -33.44
CA ASN A 336 -8.67 10.86 -33.22
C ASN A 336 -7.38 10.31 -32.56
N GLN A 337 -6.22 10.87 -32.90
CA GLN A 337 -4.96 10.51 -32.26
C GLN A 337 -4.81 11.07 -30.85
N CYS A 338 -5.34 12.25 -30.55
CA CYS A 338 -5.24 12.91 -29.24
C CYS A 338 -6.24 12.43 -28.18
N LYS A 339 -7.14 11.49 -28.52
CA LYS A 339 -8.13 10.92 -27.57
C LYS A 339 -7.56 10.51 -26.19
N PRO A 340 -6.34 9.93 -26.08
CA PRO A 340 -5.78 9.53 -24.79
C PRO A 340 -5.35 10.71 -23.90
N TRP A 341 -5.12 11.91 -24.46
CA TRP A 341 -4.49 13.02 -23.75
C TRP A 341 -5.27 13.44 -22.51
N LYS A 342 -6.60 13.54 -22.61
CA LYS A 342 -7.45 13.91 -21.47
C LYS A 342 -7.22 12.99 -20.27
N GLY A 343 -7.26 11.67 -20.47
CA GLY A 343 -7.07 10.71 -19.39
C GLY A 343 -5.65 10.72 -18.80
N MET A 344 -4.64 10.98 -19.62
CA MET A 344 -3.25 11.08 -19.15
C MET A 344 -3.00 12.36 -18.34
N VAL A 345 -3.56 13.48 -18.79
CA VAL A 345 -3.48 14.74 -18.05
C VAL A 345 -4.23 14.61 -16.72
N GLU A 346 -5.45 14.07 -16.71
CA GLU A 346 -6.20 13.82 -15.47
C GLU A 346 -5.40 12.97 -14.46
N ASP A 347 -4.78 11.88 -14.92
CA ASP A 347 -3.94 11.01 -14.06
C ASP A 347 -2.69 11.75 -13.54
N LEU A 348 -2.03 12.55 -14.38
CA LEU A 348 -0.92 13.40 -13.96
C LEU A 348 -1.35 14.37 -12.86
N LEU A 349 -2.46 15.08 -13.06
CA LEU A 349 -2.96 16.06 -12.10
C LEU A 349 -3.31 15.41 -10.78
N ASP A 350 -3.98 14.26 -10.80
CA ASP A 350 -4.31 13.50 -9.58
C ASP A 350 -3.05 13.04 -8.83
N ARG A 351 -2.01 12.56 -9.53
CA ARG A 351 -0.73 12.15 -8.89
C ARG A 351 0.01 13.32 -8.26
N VAL A 352 0.11 14.45 -8.98
CA VAL A 352 0.76 15.67 -8.49
C VAL A 352 -0.01 16.23 -7.29
N PHE A 353 -1.34 16.30 -7.40
CA PHE A 353 -2.20 16.78 -6.33
C PHE A 353 -2.11 15.89 -5.08
N ALA A 354 -2.19 14.56 -5.22
CA ALA A 354 -2.03 13.62 -4.11
C ALA A 354 -0.68 13.78 -3.41
N SER A 355 0.40 14.00 -4.16
CA SER A 355 1.73 14.25 -3.61
C SER A 355 1.79 15.57 -2.82
N ALA A 356 1.12 16.61 -3.32
CA ALA A 356 1.01 17.90 -2.62
C ALA A 356 0.21 17.79 -1.32
N VAL A 357 -0.92 17.06 -1.33
CA VAL A 357 -1.73 16.79 -0.13
C VAL A 357 -0.92 16.02 0.90
N ALA A 358 -0.30 14.90 0.51
CA ALA A 358 0.49 14.07 1.42
C ALA A 358 1.66 14.83 2.05
N THR A 359 2.33 15.70 1.27
CA THR A 359 3.40 16.55 1.78
C THR A 359 2.87 17.59 2.77
N THR A 360 1.76 18.25 2.43
CA THR A 360 1.11 19.25 3.29
C THR A 360 0.69 18.67 4.63
N GLU A 361 0.06 17.49 4.63
CA GLU A 361 -0.30 16.79 5.85
C GLU A 361 0.93 16.38 6.66
N SER A 362 2.00 15.92 5.99
CA SER A 362 3.25 15.53 6.66
C SER A 362 3.93 16.71 7.34
N ILE A 363 3.97 17.88 6.69
CA ILE A 363 4.52 19.11 7.26
C ILE A 363 3.68 19.52 8.48
N LEU A 364 2.35 19.50 8.38
CA LEU A 364 1.51 19.94 9.48
C LEU A 364 1.60 19.00 10.70
N ARG A 365 1.62 17.68 10.51
CA ARG A 365 1.83 16.69 11.60
C ARG A 365 3.21 16.80 12.23
N HIS A 366 4.19 17.37 11.52
CA HIS A 366 5.52 17.62 12.05
C HIS A 366 5.57 18.88 12.94
N VAL A 367 4.89 19.95 12.52
CA VAL A 367 4.95 21.27 13.17
C VAL A 367 3.94 21.42 14.32
N ALA A 368 2.79 20.74 14.25
CA ALA A 368 1.70 20.89 15.21
C ALA A 368 1.42 19.61 16.01
N ASP A 369 0.78 19.75 17.17
CA ASP A 369 0.20 18.63 17.92
C ASP A 369 -0.97 17.98 17.13
N ALA A 370 -1.29 16.72 17.44
CA ALA A 370 -2.27 15.94 16.69
C ALA A 370 -3.65 16.62 16.61
N ALA A 371 -4.14 17.17 17.72
CA ALA A 371 -5.45 17.82 17.78
C ALA A 371 -5.48 19.12 16.94
N THR A 372 -4.42 19.95 17.04
CA THR A 372 -4.31 21.17 16.24
C THR A 372 -4.14 20.85 14.75
N ALA A 373 -3.33 19.84 14.41
CA ALA A 373 -3.10 19.41 13.03
C ALA A 373 -4.40 18.93 12.37
N GLU A 374 -5.17 18.07 13.03
CA GLU A 374 -6.45 17.58 12.51
C GLU A 374 -7.48 18.71 12.33
N ALA A 375 -7.58 19.61 13.30
CA ALA A 375 -8.50 20.74 13.21
C ALA A 375 -8.15 21.69 12.05
N VAL A 376 -6.86 22.01 11.87
CA VAL A 376 -6.39 22.88 10.79
C VAL A 376 -6.52 22.20 9.43
N LEU A 377 -6.25 20.88 9.34
CA LEU A 377 -6.47 20.12 8.11
C LEU A 377 -7.93 20.17 7.69
N ALA A 378 -8.83 19.77 8.59
CA ALA A 378 -10.25 19.65 8.28
C ALA A 378 -10.92 21.00 7.97
N GLN A 379 -10.60 22.06 8.72
CA GLN A 379 -11.31 23.34 8.62
C GLN A 379 -10.71 24.32 7.61
N VAL A 380 -9.40 24.26 7.36
CA VAL A 380 -8.70 25.29 6.57
C VAL A 380 -8.04 24.70 5.34
N VAL A 381 -7.23 23.64 5.51
CA VAL A 381 -6.38 23.13 4.44
C VAL A 381 -7.17 22.32 3.43
N SER A 382 -7.99 21.35 3.86
CA SER A 382 -8.76 20.49 2.94
C SER A 382 -9.73 21.28 2.05
N PRO A 383 -10.53 22.24 2.56
CA PRO A 383 -11.39 23.05 1.69
C PRO A 383 -10.59 23.88 0.68
N ALA A 384 -9.45 24.43 1.08
CA ALA A 384 -8.58 25.20 0.18
C ALA A 384 -7.96 24.31 -0.90
N LEU A 385 -7.51 23.10 -0.54
CA LEU A 385 -6.96 22.13 -1.49
C LEU A 385 -8.01 21.66 -2.51
N GLU A 386 -9.25 21.40 -2.08
CA GLU A 386 -10.34 21.04 -3.01
C GLU A 386 -10.66 22.17 -3.99
N ASN A 387 -10.66 23.42 -3.53
CA ASN A 387 -10.84 24.56 -4.43
C ASN A 387 -9.70 24.64 -5.47
N ILE A 388 -8.45 24.48 -5.02
CA ILE A 388 -7.28 24.43 -5.92
C ILE A 388 -7.40 23.27 -6.92
N LYS A 389 -7.89 22.09 -6.49
CA LYS A 389 -8.11 20.94 -7.37
C LYS A 389 -9.11 21.26 -8.49
N SER A 390 -10.22 21.91 -8.12
CA SER A 390 -11.25 22.32 -9.07
C SER A 390 -10.71 23.32 -10.09
N GLU A 391 -10.00 24.35 -9.63
CA GLU A 391 -9.37 25.35 -10.49
C GLU A 391 -8.32 24.74 -11.42
N LEU A 392 -7.50 23.81 -10.91
CA LEU A 392 -6.49 23.08 -11.68
C LEU A 392 -7.12 22.26 -12.80
N ASN A 393 -8.19 21.52 -12.51
CA ASN A 393 -8.93 20.74 -13.51
C ASN A 393 -9.60 21.62 -14.56
N ALA A 394 -10.19 22.75 -14.15
CA ALA A 394 -10.77 23.72 -15.06
C ALA A 394 -9.72 24.31 -16.01
N LYS A 395 -8.54 24.67 -15.48
CA LYS A 395 -7.45 25.21 -16.29
C LYS A 395 -6.85 24.16 -17.25
N ALA A 396 -6.74 22.91 -16.80
CA ALA A 396 -6.30 21.83 -17.66
C ALA A 396 -7.28 21.56 -18.80
N ALA A 397 -8.59 21.61 -18.55
CA ALA A 397 -9.61 21.51 -19.59
C ALA A 397 -9.51 22.67 -20.60
N GLU A 398 -9.30 23.90 -20.13
CA GLU A 398 -9.09 25.08 -21.00
C GLU A 398 -7.86 24.91 -21.92
N ILE A 399 -6.76 24.34 -21.41
CA ILE A 399 -5.54 24.10 -22.20
C ILE A 399 -5.77 22.99 -23.24
N LEU A 400 -6.57 21.97 -22.92
CA LEU A 400 -6.84 20.85 -23.82
C LEU A 400 -7.87 21.19 -24.91
N GLU A 401 -8.80 22.11 -24.64
CA GLU A 401 -9.91 22.45 -25.55
C GLU A 401 -9.45 22.79 -26.98
N PRO A 402 -8.44 23.67 -27.22
CA PRO A 402 -7.99 23.99 -28.57
C PRO A 402 -7.45 22.78 -29.35
N HIS A 403 -6.90 21.79 -28.66
CA HIS A 403 -6.33 20.59 -29.29
C HIS A 403 -7.41 19.53 -29.57
N ILE A 404 -8.53 19.56 -28.86
CA ILE A 404 -9.63 18.60 -29.00
C ILE A 404 -10.73 19.11 -29.93
N SER A 405 -11.02 20.41 -29.94
CA SER A 405 -12.12 20.99 -30.74
C SER A 405 -11.67 22.05 -31.76
N GLY A 406 -10.46 22.59 -31.63
CA GLY A 406 -9.95 23.66 -32.47
C GLY A 406 -9.52 23.24 -33.88
N HIS A 407 -9.44 24.22 -34.76
CA HIS A 407 -8.85 24.04 -36.10
C HIS A 407 -7.32 24.04 -35.99
N PRO A 408 -6.62 23.06 -36.60
CA PRO A 408 -5.17 23.00 -36.57
C PRO A 408 -4.58 24.16 -37.38
N ILE A 409 -3.92 25.09 -36.70
CA ILE A 409 -3.17 26.19 -37.33
C ILE A 409 -1.79 26.18 -36.72
N THR A 410 -0.77 26.14 -37.56
CA THR A 410 0.62 26.31 -37.14
C THR A 410 1.37 27.16 -38.14
N TYR A 411 2.17 28.10 -37.63
CA TYR A 411 3.13 28.88 -38.40
C TYR A 411 4.55 28.31 -38.28
N ASN A 412 4.67 27.13 -37.68
CA ASN A 412 5.95 26.48 -37.45
C ASN A 412 6.46 25.83 -38.74
N HIS A 413 7.64 26.25 -39.19
CA HIS A 413 8.32 25.71 -40.38
C HIS A 413 8.64 24.20 -40.27
N TYR A 414 8.66 23.65 -39.05
CA TYR A 414 8.85 22.21 -38.86
C TYR A 414 7.74 21.37 -39.50
N LEU A 415 6.51 21.90 -39.70
CA LEU A 415 5.45 21.14 -40.36
C LEU A 415 5.86 20.75 -41.78
N THR A 416 6.26 21.73 -42.60
CA THR A 416 6.64 21.49 -43.99
C THR A 416 7.90 20.65 -44.09
N GLU A 417 8.87 20.87 -43.21
CA GLU A 417 10.09 20.06 -43.15
C GLU A 417 9.79 18.60 -42.78
N ASN A 418 8.91 18.37 -41.79
CA ASN A 418 8.52 17.03 -41.36
C ASN A 418 7.75 16.28 -42.45
N VAL A 419 6.83 16.96 -43.16
CA VAL A 419 6.11 16.37 -44.31
C VAL A 419 7.08 16.00 -45.41
N GLN A 420 7.99 16.90 -45.81
CA GLN A 420 8.97 16.62 -46.86
C GLN A 420 9.91 15.46 -46.50
N LYS A 421 10.36 15.40 -45.24
CA LYS A 421 11.17 14.27 -44.74
C LYS A 421 10.39 12.96 -44.80
N ALA A 422 9.14 12.94 -44.35
CA ALA A 422 8.30 11.74 -44.40
C ALA A 422 8.08 11.27 -45.85
N GLN A 423 7.79 12.19 -46.76
CA GLN A 423 7.64 11.90 -48.19
C GLN A 423 8.92 11.35 -48.81
N ALA A 424 10.07 12.00 -48.57
CA ALA A 424 11.36 11.57 -49.08
C ALA A 424 11.77 10.19 -48.55
N GLU A 425 11.48 9.89 -47.28
CA GLU A 425 11.74 8.58 -46.70
C GLU A 425 10.87 7.48 -47.30
N ARG A 426 9.58 7.77 -47.58
CA ARG A 426 8.68 6.84 -48.28
C ARG A 426 9.13 6.59 -49.72
N GLN A 427 9.49 7.66 -50.45
CA GLN A 427 10.06 7.53 -51.78
C GLN A 427 11.33 6.67 -51.75
N ARG A 428 12.24 6.92 -50.80
CA ARG A 428 13.45 6.11 -50.63
C ARG A 428 13.14 4.63 -50.39
N LYS A 429 12.23 4.32 -49.46
CA LYS A 429 11.81 2.93 -49.17
C LYS A 429 11.18 2.24 -50.38
N ARG A 430 10.35 2.96 -51.14
CA ARG A 430 9.74 2.46 -52.38
C ARG A 430 10.80 2.17 -53.43
N VAL A 431 11.69 3.13 -53.69
CA VAL A 431 12.82 2.97 -54.62
C VAL A 431 13.69 1.79 -54.21
N GLU A 432 13.99 1.66 -52.91
CA GLU A 432 14.75 0.51 -52.39
C GLU A 432 14.04 -0.82 -52.65
N ARG A 433 12.71 -0.89 -52.47
CA ARG A 433 11.92 -2.11 -52.76
C ARG A 433 11.95 -2.45 -54.23
N THR A 434 11.66 -1.49 -55.10
CA THR A 434 11.67 -1.67 -56.57
C THR A 434 13.07 -2.05 -57.06
N MET A 435 14.13 -1.46 -56.49
CA MET A 435 15.51 -1.86 -56.78
C MET A 435 15.81 -3.29 -56.33
N LYS A 436 15.32 -3.73 -55.16
CA LYS A 436 15.48 -5.12 -54.72
C LYS A 436 14.76 -6.11 -55.63
N GLU A 437 13.57 -5.73 -56.10
CA GLU A 437 12.77 -6.53 -57.05
C GLU A 437 13.45 -6.64 -58.42
N ILE A 438 13.93 -5.53 -59.00
CA ILE A 438 14.61 -5.52 -60.31
C ILE A 438 15.95 -6.27 -60.27
N LEU A 439 16.68 -6.15 -59.16
CA LEU A 439 17.99 -6.78 -59.00
C LEU A 439 17.92 -8.21 -58.45
N GLU A 440 16.73 -8.68 -58.05
CA GLU A 440 16.49 -9.98 -57.40
C GLU A 440 17.38 -10.23 -56.16
N VAL A 441 17.71 -9.17 -55.41
CA VAL A 441 18.60 -9.25 -54.24
C VAL A 441 17.86 -8.84 -52.96
N GLY A 442 18.04 -9.60 -51.87
CA GLY A 442 17.48 -9.26 -50.56
C GLY A 442 18.10 -8.01 -49.90
N ASP A 443 19.36 -7.71 -50.20
CA ASP A 443 20.09 -6.52 -49.73
C ASP A 443 20.82 -5.84 -50.89
N LEU A 444 20.59 -4.55 -51.10
CA LEU A 444 21.25 -3.78 -52.17
C LEU A 444 22.77 -3.71 -51.98
N ARG A 445 23.29 -3.94 -50.75
CA ARG A 445 24.73 -3.96 -50.47
C ARG A 445 25.44 -5.23 -50.91
N SER A 446 24.72 -6.33 -51.09
CA SER A 446 25.29 -7.58 -51.59
C SER A 446 25.33 -7.63 -53.12
N TRP A 447 24.66 -6.68 -53.79
CA TRP A 447 24.76 -6.53 -55.23
C TRP A 447 26.20 -6.22 -55.66
N ARG A 448 26.63 -6.83 -56.76
CA ARG A 448 27.96 -6.66 -57.34
C ARG A 448 27.82 -6.28 -58.82
N PRO A 449 28.38 -5.14 -59.25
CA PRO A 449 28.28 -4.68 -60.65
C PRO A 449 28.90 -5.65 -61.64
N GLU A 450 29.86 -6.45 -61.19
CA GLU A 450 30.66 -7.37 -62.01
C GLU A 450 29.84 -8.57 -62.54
N TYR A 451 28.68 -8.86 -61.94
CA TYR A 451 27.89 -10.07 -62.22
C TYR A 451 26.46 -9.79 -62.70
N HIS A 452 26.05 -8.52 -62.81
CA HIS A 452 24.67 -8.14 -63.15
C HIS A 452 24.66 -6.97 -64.13
N SER A 453 24.07 -7.16 -65.32
CA SER A 453 23.79 -6.07 -66.25
C SER A 453 22.48 -5.38 -65.87
N ILE A 454 22.54 -4.10 -65.50
CA ILE A 454 21.33 -3.29 -65.27
C ILE A 454 20.98 -2.55 -66.56
N ASP A 455 19.76 -2.74 -67.04
CA ASP A 455 19.20 -1.88 -68.06
C ASP A 455 18.74 -0.56 -67.42
N MET A 456 19.49 0.51 -67.69
CA MET A 456 19.20 1.85 -67.18
C MET A 456 17.84 2.38 -67.66
N SER A 457 17.31 1.88 -68.78
CA SER A 457 15.98 2.26 -69.27
C SER A 457 14.87 1.60 -68.46
N VAL A 458 15.04 0.34 -68.05
CA VAL A 458 14.13 -0.37 -67.13
C VAL A 458 14.17 0.28 -65.74
N LEU A 459 15.37 0.65 -65.27
CA LEU A 459 15.52 1.36 -64.01
C LEU A 459 14.85 2.74 -64.05
N LEU A 460 15.08 3.53 -65.10
CA LEU A 460 14.45 4.84 -65.26
C LEU A 460 12.93 4.71 -65.38
N ASN A 461 12.40 3.74 -66.13
CA ASN A 461 10.96 3.53 -66.25
C ASN A 461 10.33 3.09 -64.91
N ALA A 462 10.98 2.20 -64.16
CA ALA A 462 10.48 1.77 -62.86
C ALA A 462 10.54 2.89 -61.79
N LEU A 463 11.50 3.81 -61.91
CA LEU A 463 11.58 5.02 -61.08
C LEU A 463 10.58 6.10 -61.54
N SER A 464 10.22 6.11 -62.83
CA SER A 464 9.34 7.10 -63.47
C SER A 464 7.88 6.65 -63.59
N GLU A 465 7.52 5.43 -63.17
CA GLU A 465 6.14 5.06 -62.79
C GLU A 465 5.76 5.85 -61.52
N GLU A 466 5.72 7.16 -61.68
CA GLU A 466 5.80 8.14 -60.60
C GLU A 466 4.44 8.44 -59.98
N MET A 467 3.33 8.01 -60.57
CA MET A 467 2.02 8.47 -60.14
C MET A 467 1.19 7.28 -59.66
N GLU A 468 0.91 7.28 -58.36
CA GLU A 468 -0.14 6.45 -57.76
C GLU A 468 -1.43 6.76 -58.54
N PRO A 469 -1.91 5.84 -59.41
CA PRO A 469 -2.94 6.19 -60.39
C PRO A 469 -4.28 6.45 -59.73
N ASP A 470 -4.44 5.95 -58.50
CA ASP A 470 -5.59 6.22 -57.65
C ASP A 470 -5.37 7.51 -56.85
N MET A 471 -5.96 8.59 -57.38
CA MET A 471 -6.01 9.91 -56.77
C MET A 471 -6.56 9.90 -55.33
N ASP A 472 -7.41 8.93 -54.98
CA ASP A 472 -7.95 8.78 -53.62
C ASP A 472 -6.94 8.16 -52.67
N THR A 473 -6.15 7.18 -53.12
CA THR A 473 -5.06 6.61 -52.31
C THR A 473 -4.00 7.65 -52.02
N TYR A 474 -3.61 8.41 -53.06
CA TYR A 474 -2.62 9.46 -52.95
C TYR A 474 -3.05 10.55 -51.95
N SER A 475 -4.28 11.05 -52.09
CA SER A 475 -4.82 12.08 -51.18
C SER A 475 -4.94 11.61 -49.73
N CYS A 476 -5.35 10.35 -49.49
CA CYS A 476 -5.37 9.76 -48.15
C CYS A 476 -3.96 9.63 -47.54
N SER A 477 -2.98 9.23 -48.35
CA SER A 477 -1.59 9.16 -47.90
C SER A 477 -1.03 10.55 -47.57
N MET A 478 -1.36 11.58 -48.35
CA MET A 478 -0.94 12.95 -48.08
C MET A 478 -1.59 13.51 -46.80
N ALA A 479 -2.88 13.26 -46.59
CA ALA A 479 -3.57 13.65 -45.36
C ALA A 479 -2.97 12.97 -44.13
N THR A 480 -2.56 11.70 -44.25
CA THR A 480 -1.89 10.96 -43.17
C THR A 480 -0.52 11.55 -42.83
N ASP A 481 0.31 11.84 -43.84
CA ASP A 481 1.62 12.48 -43.62
C ASP A 481 1.49 13.85 -42.97
N MET A 482 0.53 14.65 -43.43
CA MET A 482 0.27 15.97 -42.88
C MET A 482 -0.15 15.88 -41.40
N MET A 483 -0.98 14.89 -41.05
CA MET A 483 -1.38 14.65 -39.67
C MET A 483 -0.22 14.18 -38.81
N GLU A 484 0.58 13.20 -39.26
CA GLU A 484 1.75 12.71 -38.52
C GLU A 484 2.80 13.80 -38.31
N ALA A 485 3.00 14.67 -39.31
CA ALA A 485 3.89 15.81 -39.23
C ALA A 485 3.36 16.90 -38.28
N TYR A 486 2.05 17.19 -38.35
CA TYR A 486 1.39 18.14 -37.46
C TYR A 486 1.39 17.65 -36.01
N TYR A 487 1.26 16.34 -35.78
CA TYR A 487 1.31 15.76 -34.43
C TYR A 487 2.68 15.91 -33.75
N LYS A 488 3.76 16.01 -34.54
CA LYS A 488 5.12 16.23 -34.02
C LYS A 488 5.44 17.70 -33.68
N VAL A 489 4.61 18.63 -34.16
CA VAL A 489 4.73 20.08 -33.93
C VAL A 489 3.98 20.45 -32.66
#